data_AF-A0A673AH79-F1
#
_entry.id   AF-A0A673AH79-F1
#
_cell.length_a   1.000
_cell.length_b   1.000
_cell.length_c   1.000
_cell.angle_alpha   90.00
_cell.angle_beta   90.00
_cell.angle_gamma   90.00
#
_symmetry.space_group_name_H-M   'P 1'
#
loop_
_entity.id
_entity.type
_entity.pdbx_description
1 polymer ?
#
loop_
_entity_poly.entity_id
_entity_poly.type
_entity_poly.pdbx_seq_one_letter_code
_entity_poly.pdbx_strand_id
1 'polypeptide(L)'
;MYSSSYSRAKFGLESREPLHRPRGKSCGYYLRIIFFFSSLIQSLIIVSLVLFLIYGQPEKSAAEKRVKELELNFNRLSEYNIQLRKEKGELGDQLGARTAEKAALEKEMENLKTAANNTEHELLKKLADCERQVAVTRTMVVRCPTQAMAPPPMVTSGSEMKTLQTLNAQQRAFINLIEANFTQTVHYLTQERDNALKDRDTHHQDAIAQRRDNTMLKEQLVTYTRKCKEDFAHSLDGIKMVTSEFLNKINNLFPHQLTFHLTCDSQQEQMEKIRTSCTNLSRDVENKFQLYLDTVGNKVSQIQAQSSRLEVQNSHLTADFQKCEQSRSEAISDASKQLELKQKKHDDQVERLLMEQNRLREQKKLQEDTLALKETEFKTLLLSAQQNCKPAAPKPMGPQLVPPFNRQTVPNWPAPGIGKTPTGR
;
A
#
# COMPACT_ATOMS: atom_id res chain seq x y z
N MET A 1 -77.76 22.48 -58.72
CA MET A 1 -77.04 23.43 -59.58
C MET A 1 -76.47 22.66 -60.77
N TYR A 2 -77.04 22.91 -61.97
CA TYR A 2 -76.63 22.59 -63.36
C TYR A 2 -76.12 21.15 -63.68
N SER A 3 -76.91 20.24 -64.27
CA SER A 3 -77.28 20.02 -65.71
C SER A 3 -76.13 19.46 -66.58
N SER A 4 -76.29 18.54 -67.55
CA SER A 4 -77.44 18.06 -68.32
C SER A 4 -77.23 16.63 -68.87
N SER A 5 -78.36 16.00 -69.24
CA SER A 5 -78.50 14.81 -70.09
C SER A 5 -78.22 15.11 -71.58
N TYR A 6 -77.82 14.12 -72.39
CA TYR A 6 -78.55 13.60 -73.58
C TYR A 6 -77.71 12.65 -74.47
N SER A 7 -78.44 11.87 -75.26
CA SER A 7 -78.10 10.61 -75.92
C SER A 7 -77.56 10.71 -77.36
N ARG A 8 -76.87 9.63 -77.78
CA ARG A 8 -76.87 8.95 -79.11
C ARG A 8 -76.14 9.60 -80.31
N ALA A 9 -75.21 8.84 -80.91
CA ALA A 9 -75.12 8.60 -82.37
C ALA A 9 -74.26 7.35 -82.70
N LYS A 10 -74.76 6.49 -83.60
CA LYS A 10 -74.06 5.40 -84.30
C LYS A 10 -73.50 5.92 -85.63
N PHE A 11 -72.28 5.53 -85.99
CA PHE A 11 -71.76 5.28 -87.36
C PHE A 11 -70.48 4.42 -87.14
N GLY A 12 -70.26 3.21 -87.66
CA GLY A 12 -70.70 2.58 -88.90
C GLY A 12 -69.59 2.71 -89.95
N LEU A 13 -68.68 1.74 -90.06
CA LEU A 13 -67.94 1.40 -91.29
C LEU A 13 -67.12 0.11 -91.11
N GLU A 14 -67.81 -1.02 -91.29
CA GLU A 14 -67.26 -2.21 -91.94
C GLU A 14 -67.14 -1.88 -93.44
N SER A 15 -65.94 -1.96 -94.01
CA SER A 15 -65.78 -2.10 -95.46
C SER A 15 -64.47 -2.80 -95.83
N ARG A 16 -64.62 -4.09 -96.14
CA ARG A 16 -64.22 -4.70 -97.43
C ARG A 16 -62.70 -4.84 -97.70
N GLU A 17 -62.19 -6.05 -97.47
CA GLU A 17 -61.22 -6.68 -98.38
C GLU A 17 -61.92 -7.10 -99.69
N PRO A 18 -61.24 -7.42 -100.82
CA PRO A 18 -59.80 -7.70 -101.01
C PRO A 18 -59.18 -7.08 -102.30
N LEU A 19 -57.83 -7.02 -102.39
CA LEU A 19 -56.97 -7.47 -103.52
C LEU A 19 -55.60 -6.73 -103.57
N HIS A 20 -54.54 -7.54 -103.70
CA HIS A 20 -53.26 -7.28 -104.39
C HIS A 20 -52.13 -6.43 -103.73
N ARG A 21 -51.02 -7.14 -103.40
CA ARG A 21 -49.57 -6.81 -103.14
C ARG A 21 -49.05 -5.37 -103.47
N PRO A 22 -47.92 -4.86 -102.90
CA PRO A 22 -46.72 -5.56 -102.36
C PRO A 22 -46.10 -4.99 -101.05
N ARG A 23 -45.00 -5.62 -100.60
CA ARG A 23 -44.17 -5.30 -99.43
C ARG A 23 -43.85 -3.80 -99.26
N GLY A 24 -44.18 -3.25 -98.09
CA GLY A 24 -43.59 -2.02 -97.55
C GLY A 24 -43.83 -1.98 -96.05
N LYS A 25 -42.76 -1.95 -95.24
CA LYS A 25 -42.86 -1.87 -93.77
C LYS A 25 -43.62 -0.59 -93.40
N SER A 26 -44.83 -0.73 -92.86
CA SER A 26 -45.68 0.41 -92.53
C SER A 26 -45.03 1.28 -91.45
N CYS A 27 -45.14 2.60 -91.61
CA CYS A 27 -44.65 3.61 -90.67
C CYS A 27 -45.05 3.33 -89.20
N GLY A 28 -46.22 2.69 -88.99
CA GLY A 28 -46.70 2.28 -87.67
C GLY A 28 -45.84 1.24 -86.94
N TYR A 29 -45.11 0.38 -87.65
CA TYR A 29 -44.19 -0.58 -87.03
C TYR A 29 -43.00 0.13 -86.35
N TYR A 30 -42.42 1.12 -87.03
CA TYR A 30 -41.32 1.92 -86.48
C TYR A 30 -41.78 2.83 -85.34
N LEU A 31 -43.01 3.37 -85.38
CA LEU A 31 -43.55 4.17 -84.27
C LEU A 31 -43.74 3.35 -82.98
N ARG A 32 -44.21 2.10 -83.08
CA ARG A 32 -44.31 1.20 -81.91
C ARG A 32 -42.94 0.83 -81.34
N ILE A 33 -41.96 0.62 -82.22
CA ILE A 33 -40.58 0.33 -81.82
C ILE A 33 -39.94 1.54 -81.12
N ILE A 34 -40.12 2.75 -81.65
CA ILE A 34 -39.60 3.99 -81.04
C ILE A 34 -40.23 4.22 -79.66
N PHE A 35 -41.54 3.99 -79.49
CA PHE A 35 -42.19 4.08 -78.19
C PHE A 35 -41.66 3.03 -77.19
N PHE A 36 -41.42 1.81 -77.64
CA PHE A 36 -40.83 0.75 -76.81
C PHE A 36 -39.41 1.12 -76.36
N PHE A 37 -38.55 1.56 -77.28
CA PHE A 37 -37.20 1.99 -76.93
C PHE A 37 -37.19 3.25 -76.06
N SER A 38 -38.12 4.20 -76.27
CA SER A 38 -38.24 5.38 -75.40
C SER A 38 -38.65 4.99 -73.97
N SER A 39 -39.65 4.10 -73.82
CA SER A 39 -40.06 3.59 -72.51
C SER A 39 -38.97 2.74 -71.84
N LEU A 40 -38.21 1.97 -72.62
CA LEU A 40 -37.11 1.14 -72.12
C LEU A 40 -35.91 1.99 -71.67
N ILE A 41 -35.54 3.02 -72.44
CA ILE A 41 -34.50 3.99 -72.05
C ILE A 41 -34.94 4.75 -70.79
N GLN A 42 -36.21 5.17 -70.71
CA GLN A 42 -36.76 5.81 -69.52
C GLN A 42 -36.69 4.90 -68.29
N SER A 43 -37.05 3.62 -68.43
CA SER A 43 -36.95 2.64 -67.34
C SER A 43 -35.49 2.41 -66.91
N LEU A 44 -34.56 2.28 -67.85
CA LEU A 44 -33.13 2.15 -67.55
C LEU A 44 -32.56 3.38 -66.84
N ILE A 45 -33.00 4.58 -67.21
CA ILE A 45 -32.61 5.81 -66.51
C ILE A 45 -33.14 5.79 -65.07
N ILE A 46 -34.40 5.41 -64.85
CA ILE A 46 -34.98 5.33 -63.49
C ILE A 46 -34.22 4.31 -62.64
N VAL A 47 -33.95 3.11 -63.17
CA VAL A 47 -33.18 2.07 -62.47
C VAL A 47 -31.75 2.55 -62.17
N SER A 48 -31.11 3.22 -63.13
CA SER A 48 -29.77 3.79 -62.94
C SER A 48 -29.75 4.87 -61.85
N LEU A 49 -30.74 5.76 -61.83
CA LEU A 49 -30.87 6.80 -60.80
C LEU A 49 -31.15 6.19 -59.43
N VAL A 50 -32.00 5.16 -59.34
CA VAL A 50 -32.26 4.44 -58.08
C VAL A 50 -31.02 3.71 -57.60
N LEU A 51 -30.26 3.05 -58.48
CA LEU A 51 -28.97 2.45 -58.12
C LEU A 51 -27.96 3.52 -57.69
N PHE A 52 -27.95 4.69 -58.33
CA PHE A 52 -27.12 5.82 -57.91
C PHE A 52 -27.60 6.42 -56.58
N LEU A 53 -28.87 6.29 -56.22
CA LEU A 53 -29.41 6.80 -54.95
C LEU A 53 -29.20 5.80 -53.80
N ILE A 54 -29.24 4.50 -54.09
CA ILE A 54 -28.99 3.42 -53.11
C ILE A 54 -27.48 3.18 -52.91
N TYR A 55 -26.68 3.25 -53.99
CA TYR A 55 -25.23 2.95 -53.95
C TYR A 55 -24.33 4.16 -54.18
N GLY A 56 -24.86 5.30 -54.61
CA GLY A 56 -24.08 6.53 -54.88
C GLY A 56 -24.02 7.51 -53.71
N GLN A 57 -24.52 7.16 -52.52
CA GLN A 57 -23.99 7.79 -51.30
C GLN A 57 -22.58 7.26 -51.06
N PRO A 58 -21.54 8.08 -51.25
CA PRO A 58 -20.19 7.59 -51.15
C PRO A 58 -19.90 7.22 -49.69
N GLU A 59 -19.26 6.07 -49.47
CA GLU A 59 -18.61 5.63 -48.22
C GLU A 59 -17.63 6.65 -47.62
N LYS A 60 -17.50 7.85 -48.21
CA LYS A 60 -16.74 8.99 -47.70
C LYS A 60 -17.05 9.30 -46.24
N SER A 61 -18.26 9.11 -45.72
CA SER A 61 -18.53 9.40 -44.30
C SER A 61 -17.94 8.36 -43.33
N ALA A 62 -17.97 7.08 -43.67
CA ALA A 62 -17.48 6.02 -42.76
C ALA A 62 -15.96 5.87 -42.83
N ALA A 63 -15.39 5.89 -44.04
CA ALA A 63 -13.95 5.81 -44.24
C ALA A 63 -13.23 7.06 -43.72
N GLU A 64 -13.73 8.27 -43.99
CA GLU A 64 -13.10 9.51 -43.50
C GLU A 64 -13.21 9.65 -41.98
N LYS A 65 -14.32 9.18 -41.36
CA LYS A 65 -14.42 9.09 -39.89
C LYS A 65 -13.38 8.14 -39.31
N ARG A 66 -13.16 6.98 -39.92
CA ARG A 66 -12.12 6.04 -39.48
C ARG A 66 -10.72 6.60 -39.65
N VAL A 67 -10.46 7.33 -40.73
CA VAL A 67 -9.16 8.00 -40.93
C VAL A 67 -8.93 9.07 -39.86
N LYS A 68 -9.93 9.91 -39.57
CA LYS A 68 -9.85 10.92 -38.48
C LYS A 68 -9.66 10.28 -37.11
N GLU A 69 -10.34 9.16 -36.84
CA GLU A 69 -10.17 8.41 -35.59
C GLU A 69 -8.76 7.80 -35.49
N LEU A 70 -8.23 7.24 -36.58
CA LEU A 70 -6.85 6.75 -36.64
C LEU A 70 -5.84 7.86 -36.42
N GLU A 71 -6.02 9.01 -37.06
CA GLU A 71 -5.14 10.17 -36.93
C GLU A 71 -5.13 10.70 -35.49
N LEU A 72 -6.30 10.79 -34.85
CA LEU A 72 -6.42 11.21 -33.45
C LEU A 72 -5.78 10.21 -32.48
N ASN A 73 -5.98 8.91 -32.71
CA ASN A 73 -5.34 7.86 -31.91
C ASN A 73 -3.82 7.84 -32.12
N PHE A 74 -3.34 8.05 -33.34
CA PHE A 74 -1.91 8.13 -33.65
C PHE A 74 -1.26 9.32 -32.95
N ASN A 75 -1.89 10.50 -33.02
CA ASN A 75 -1.39 11.70 -32.35
C ASN A 75 -1.34 11.50 -30.83
N ARG A 76 -2.40 10.95 -30.24
CA ARG A 76 -2.45 10.63 -28.81
C ARG A 76 -1.36 9.63 -28.39
N LEU A 77 -1.14 8.59 -29.20
CA LEU A 77 -0.12 7.59 -28.93
C LEU A 77 1.29 8.18 -29.08
N SER A 78 1.49 9.07 -30.06
CA SER A 78 2.74 9.79 -30.27
C SER A 78 3.09 10.68 -29.07
N GLU A 79 2.12 11.48 -28.57
CA GLU A 79 2.29 12.28 -27.36
C GLU A 79 2.65 11.41 -26.14
N TYR A 80 1.93 10.30 -25.95
CA TYR A 80 2.22 9.38 -24.85
C TYR A 80 3.60 8.75 -24.98
N ASN A 81 4.06 8.43 -26.19
CA ASN A 81 5.41 7.90 -26.43
C ASN A 81 6.50 8.94 -26.12
N ILE A 82 6.29 10.21 -26.50
CA ILE A 82 7.20 11.31 -26.18
C ILE A 82 7.29 11.50 -24.67
N GLN A 83 6.15 11.50 -23.96
CA GLN A 83 6.11 11.62 -22.52
C GLN A 83 6.83 10.45 -21.82
N LEU A 84 6.58 9.21 -22.25
CA LEU A 84 7.26 8.04 -21.71
C LEU A 84 8.77 8.08 -21.95
N ARG A 85 9.23 8.57 -23.11
CA ARG A 85 10.66 8.73 -23.38
C ARG A 85 11.30 9.78 -22.47
N LYS A 86 10.58 10.86 -22.19
CA LYS A 86 11.03 11.90 -21.25
C LYS A 86 11.13 11.36 -19.82
N GLU A 87 10.08 10.70 -19.33
CA GLU A 87 10.06 10.06 -18.01
C GLU A 87 11.15 9.00 -17.86
N LYS A 88 11.38 8.19 -18.91
CA LYS A 88 12.49 7.23 -18.93
C LYS A 88 13.85 7.91 -18.79
N GLY A 89 14.04 9.06 -19.45
CA GLY A 89 15.26 9.87 -19.32
C GLY A 89 15.43 10.39 -17.89
N GLU A 90 14.41 11.04 -17.35
CA GLU A 90 14.43 11.59 -15.99
C GLU A 90 14.66 10.51 -14.91
N LEU A 91 14.00 9.36 -15.04
CA LEU A 91 14.22 8.21 -14.15
C LEU A 91 15.63 7.63 -14.31
N GLY A 92 16.17 7.62 -15.53
CA GLY A 92 17.55 7.23 -15.80
C GLY A 92 18.56 8.15 -15.12
N ASP A 93 18.35 9.46 -15.18
CA ASP A 93 19.20 10.46 -14.53
C ASP A 93 19.13 10.35 -13.00
N GLN A 94 17.93 10.16 -12.44
CA GLN A 94 17.73 9.94 -11.01
C GLN A 94 18.42 8.65 -10.53
N LEU A 95 18.33 7.57 -11.32
CA LEU A 95 19.01 6.32 -11.00
C LEU A 95 20.54 6.50 -11.03
N GLY A 96 21.06 7.24 -12.01
CA GLY A 96 22.47 7.59 -12.09
C GLY A 96 22.94 8.37 -10.86
N ALA A 97 22.18 9.40 -10.46
CA ALA A 97 22.47 10.22 -9.29
C ALA A 97 22.45 9.38 -7.98
N ARG A 98 21.41 8.55 -7.78
CA ARG A 98 21.31 7.67 -6.61
C ARG A 98 22.41 6.62 -6.57
N THR A 99 22.84 6.11 -7.72
CA THR A 99 23.95 5.16 -7.80
C THR A 99 25.27 5.82 -7.41
N ALA A 100 25.51 7.05 -7.86
CA ALA A 100 26.69 7.83 -7.46
C ALA A 100 26.69 8.18 -5.97
N GLU A 101 25.54 8.58 -5.42
CA GLU A 101 25.36 8.85 -3.99
C GLU A 101 25.62 7.59 -3.16
N LYS A 102 25.08 6.44 -3.57
CA LYS A 102 25.35 5.15 -2.92
C LYS A 102 26.85 4.82 -2.92
N ALA A 103 27.54 4.98 -4.05
CA ALA A 103 28.97 4.72 -4.13
C ALA A 103 29.79 5.67 -3.24
N ALA A 104 29.36 6.94 -3.10
CA ALA A 104 29.98 7.89 -2.19
C ALA A 104 29.79 7.48 -0.71
N LEU A 105 28.57 7.09 -0.33
CA LEU A 105 28.26 6.62 1.03
C LEU A 105 28.99 5.32 1.38
N GLU A 106 29.09 4.37 0.44
CA GLU A 106 29.88 3.14 0.65
C GLU A 106 31.36 3.46 0.89
N LYS A 107 31.92 4.45 0.17
CA LYS A 107 33.30 4.90 0.39
C LYS A 107 33.47 5.58 1.76
N GLU A 108 32.51 6.39 2.17
CA GLU A 108 32.53 7.05 3.49
C GLU A 108 32.41 6.03 4.63
N MET A 109 31.55 5.03 4.49
CA MET A 109 31.44 3.89 5.41
C MET A 109 32.76 3.14 5.57
N GLU A 110 33.46 2.85 4.46
CA GLU A 110 34.76 2.18 4.53
C GLU A 110 35.81 3.07 5.22
N ASN A 111 35.82 4.37 4.92
CA ASN A 111 36.70 5.33 5.60
C ASN A 111 36.42 5.38 7.11
N LEU A 112 35.15 5.47 7.53
CA LEU A 112 34.77 5.48 8.94
C LEU A 112 35.15 4.19 9.64
N LYS A 113 34.99 3.04 8.98
CA LYS A 113 35.42 1.74 9.50
C LYS A 113 36.93 1.67 9.71
N THR A 114 37.72 2.17 8.76
CA THR A 114 39.18 2.24 8.93
C THR A 114 39.60 3.19 10.07
N ALA A 115 38.94 4.35 10.19
CA ALA A 115 39.16 5.29 11.27
C ALA A 115 38.82 4.67 12.63
N ALA A 116 37.67 3.98 12.74
CA ALA A 116 37.25 3.28 13.95
C ALA A 116 38.27 2.22 14.38
N ASN A 117 38.71 1.36 13.45
CA ASN A 117 39.73 0.33 13.73
C ASN A 117 41.06 0.96 14.19
N ASN A 118 41.46 2.09 13.59
CA ASN A 118 42.67 2.81 14.00
C ASN A 118 42.53 3.38 15.42
N THR A 119 41.38 3.98 15.74
CA THR A 119 41.11 4.51 17.08
C THR A 119 41.06 3.41 18.14
N GLU A 120 40.48 2.25 17.82
CA GLU A 120 40.47 1.09 18.70
C GLU A 120 41.90 0.61 18.99
N HIS A 121 42.72 0.52 17.95
CA HIS A 121 44.12 0.12 18.09
C HIS A 121 44.94 1.11 18.94
N GLU A 122 44.71 2.42 18.75
CA GLU A 122 45.38 3.46 19.52
C GLU A 122 44.94 3.47 21.00
N LEU A 123 43.65 3.24 21.27
CA LEU A 123 43.13 3.11 22.63
C LEU A 123 43.71 1.88 23.33
N LEU A 124 43.75 0.72 22.67
CA LEU A 124 44.37 -0.49 23.20
C LEU A 124 45.85 -0.28 23.54
N LYS A 125 46.58 0.44 22.67
CA LYS A 125 47.98 0.80 22.92
C LYS A 125 48.13 1.69 24.15
N LYS A 126 47.30 2.73 24.30
CA LYS A 126 47.33 3.61 25.48
C LYS A 126 46.95 2.88 26.76
N LEU A 127 46.03 1.92 26.70
CA LEU A 127 45.69 1.04 27.82
C LEU A 127 46.91 0.21 28.26
N ALA A 128 47.60 -0.42 27.32
CA ALA A 128 48.81 -1.20 27.59
C ALA A 128 49.99 -0.35 28.10
N ASP A 129 50.11 0.91 27.65
CA ASP A 129 51.09 1.86 28.16
C ASP A 129 50.75 2.30 29.60
N CYS A 130 49.46 2.56 29.88
CA CYS A 130 48.97 2.93 31.21
C CYS A 130 49.18 1.80 32.23
N GLU A 131 48.86 0.56 31.87
CA GLU A 131 49.11 -0.61 32.71
C GLU A 131 50.60 -0.79 33.06
N ARG A 132 51.49 -0.56 32.08
CA ARG A 132 52.94 -0.55 32.32
C ARG A 132 53.35 0.56 33.28
N GLN A 133 52.79 1.76 33.15
CA GLN A 133 53.12 2.90 34.00
C GLN A 133 52.62 2.71 35.44
N VAL A 134 51.45 2.11 35.63
CA VAL A 134 50.93 1.72 36.95
C VAL A 134 51.81 0.65 37.60
N ALA A 135 52.29 -0.34 36.83
CA ALA A 135 53.21 -1.36 37.35
C ALA A 135 54.57 -0.78 37.81
N VAL A 136 55.11 0.19 37.07
CA VAL A 136 56.35 0.91 37.45
C VAL A 136 56.13 1.80 38.68
N THR A 137 54.99 2.48 38.77
CA THR A 137 54.69 3.34 39.93
C THR A 137 54.49 2.50 41.20
N ARG A 138 53.84 1.33 41.06
CA ARG A 138 53.62 0.40 42.18
C ARG A 138 54.91 -0.23 42.72
N THR A 139 55.96 -0.34 41.90
CA THR A 139 57.28 -0.82 42.34
C THR A 139 58.13 0.26 43.00
N MET A 140 57.91 1.55 42.68
CA MET A 140 58.61 2.67 43.34
C MET A 140 58.03 3.04 44.72
N VAL A 141 56.75 2.79 44.98
CA VAL A 141 56.11 3.05 46.29
C VAL A 141 56.60 2.11 47.40
N VAL A 142 57.31 1.02 47.06
CA VAL A 142 57.90 0.08 48.04
C VAL A 142 59.31 0.50 48.50
N ARG A 143 59.90 1.56 47.94
CA ARG A 143 61.20 2.10 48.38
C ARG A 143 61.16 3.64 48.49
N CYS A 144 60.62 4.14 49.59
CA CYS A 144 60.97 5.48 50.05
C CYS A 144 61.20 5.46 51.58
N PRO A 145 62.39 5.84 52.07
CA PRO A 145 62.65 5.97 53.50
C PRO A 145 62.01 7.25 54.04
N THR A 146 61.31 7.09 55.16
CA THR A 146 60.83 8.15 56.05
C THR A 146 61.94 9.17 56.35
N GLN A 147 61.73 10.44 56.00
CA GLN A 147 62.49 11.56 56.56
C GLN A 147 61.57 12.52 57.32
N ALA A 148 62.12 12.95 58.45
CA ALA A 148 61.45 13.62 59.56
C ALA A 148 61.14 15.09 59.29
N MET A 149 60.11 15.56 60.00
CA MET A 149 59.60 16.92 60.07
C MET A 149 60.66 17.94 60.47
N ALA A 150 60.68 19.07 59.75
CA ALA A 150 61.12 20.37 60.26
C ALA A 150 60.02 21.41 59.96
N PRO A 151 59.69 22.34 60.88
CA PRO A 151 58.59 23.28 60.69
C PRO A 151 59.04 24.52 59.90
N PRO A 152 58.26 25.04 58.94
CA PRO A 152 58.55 26.31 58.30
C PRO A 152 57.88 27.49 59.02
N PRO A 153 58.46 28.71 58.91
CA PRO A 153 57.99 29.90 59.59
C PRO A 153 56.74 30.49 58.94
N MET A 154 55.88 31.08 59.76
CA MET A 154 54.70 31.85 59.37
C MET A 154 55.09 33.11 58.58
N VAL A 155 54.69 33.22 57.30
CA VAL A 155 54.76 34.47 56.53
C VAL A 155 53.55 34.61 55.57
N THR A 156 52.61 35.50 55.94
CA THR A 156 51.73 36.37 55.11
C THR A 156 50.68 35.81 54.11
N SER A 157 49.62 35.17 54.64
CA SER A 157 48.15 35.43 54.55
C SER A 157 47.43 36.28 53.44
N GLY A 158 47.90 36.48 52.20
CA GLY A 158 47.09 37.29 51.25
C GLY A 158 47.15 36.93 49.77
N SER A 159 48.35 36.89 49.19
CA SER A 159 48.54 36.66 47.77
C SER A 159 48.35 35.19 47.38
N GLU A 160 48.90 34.27 48.17
CA GLU A 160 48.81 32.82 47.92
C GLU A 160 47.38 32.29 47.98
N MET A 161 46.58 32.79 48.93
CA MET A 161 45.15 32.46 49.05
C MET A 161 44.38 32.91 47.81
N LYS A 162 44.70 34.09 47.26
CA LYS A 162 44.10 34.62 46.04
C LYS A 162 44.47 33.80 44.82
N THR A 163 45.73 33.37 44.72
CA THR A 163 46.21 32.50 43.63
C THR A 163 45.54 31.12 43.68
N LEU A 164 45.43 30.50 44.86
CA LEU A 164 44.74 29.23 45.06
C LEU A 164 43.24 29.35 44.75
N GLN A 165 42.60 30.45 45.15
CA GLN A 165 41.19 30.69 44.84
C GLN A 165 40.96 30.86 43.32
N THR A 166 41.88 31.53 42.63
CA THR A 166 41.84 31.70 41.17
C THR A 166 42.04 30.36 40.46
N LEU A 167 42.99 29.54 40.92
CA LEU A 167 43.24 28.20 40.39
C LEU A 167 42.04 27.26 40.61
N ASN A 168 41.40 27.33 41.78
CA ASN A 168 40.20 26.54 42.08
C ASN A 168 39.01 26.97 41.18
N ALA A 169 38.83 28.28 40.98
CA ALA A 169 37.84 28.79 40.04
C ALA A 169 38.10 28.34 38.59
N GLN A 170 39.37 28.34 38.17
CA GLN A 170 39.78 27.85 36.86
C GLN A 170 39.54 26.35 36.70
N GLN A 171 39.87 25.54 37.71
CA GLN A 171 39.58 24.11 37.72
C GLN A 171 38.08 23.82 37.64
N ARG A 172 37.25 24.55 38.39
CA ARG A 172 35.78 24.43 38.31
C ARG A 172 35.25 24.78 36.93
N ALA A 173 35.77 25.85 36.30
CA ALA A 173 35.39 26.22 34.95
C ALA A 173 35.75 25.12 33.94
N PHE A 174 36.92 24.49 34.10
CA PHE A 174 37.35 23.39 33.23
C PHE A 174 36.50 22.13 33.43
N ILE A 175 36.14 21.79 34.67
CA ILE A 175 35.25 20.67 34.98
C ILE A 175 33.88 20.91 34.36
N ASN A 176 33.29 22.11 34.52
CA ASN A 176 31.99 22.45 33.94
C ASN A 176 32.03 22.38 32.40
N LEU A 177 33.13 22.80 31.77
CA LEU A 177 33.30 22.70 30.33
C LEU A 177 33.37 21.25 29.86
N ILE A 178 34.12 20.39 30.57
CA ILE A 178 34.21 18.96 30.28
C ILE A 178 32.84 18.30 30.46
N GLU A 179 32.13 18.62 31.54
CA GLU A 179 30.79 18.07 31.83
C GLU A 179 29.78 18.48 30.74
N ALA A 180 29.79 19.75 30.33
CA ALA A 180 28.94 20.23 29.24
C ALA A 180 29.27 19.52 27.91
N ASN A 181 30.56 19.37 27.59
CA ASN A 181 31.00 18.70 26.37
C ASN A 181 30.64 17.20 26.37
N PHE A 182 30.83 16.53 27.51
CA PHE A 182 30.45 15.13 27.68
C PHE A 182 28.94 14.96 27.55
N THR A 183 28.16 15.80 28.22
CA THR A 183 26.69 15.75 28.16
C THR A 183 26.18 15.98 26.73
N GLN A 184 26.74 16.97 26.02
CA GLN A 184 26.42 17.23 24.62
C GLN A 184 26.77 16.03 23.73
N THR A 185 27.94 15.42 23.93
CA THR A 185 28.39 14.26 23.16
C THR A 185 27.50 13.04 23.41
N VAL A 186 27.15 12.76 24.68
CA VAL A 186 26.22 11.67 25.03
C VAL A 186 24.86 11.89 24.43
N HIS A 187 24.34 13.12 24.46
CA HIS A 187 23.06 13.45 23.84
C HIS A 187 23.10 13.21 22.33
N TYR A 188 24.14 13.70 21.65
CA TYR A 188 24.34 13.48 20.21
C TYR A 188 24.42 11.99 19.86
N LEU A 189 25.24 11.21 20.57
CA LEU A 189 25.37 9.78 20.31
C LEU A 189 24.09 9.00 20.61
N THR A 190 23.34 9.40 21.63
CA THR A 190 22.03 8.80 21.95
C THR A 190 21.04 9.06 20.82
N GLN A 191 20.99 10.29 20.31
CA GLN A 191 20.16 10.65 19.18
C GLN A 191 20.54 9.89 17.91
N GLU A 192 21.83 9.81 17.59
CA GLU A 192 22.32 9.06 16.43
C GLU A 192 22.01 7.57 16.53
N ARG A 193 22.15 6.97 17.72
CA ARG A 193 21.72 5.59 17.98
C ARG A 193 20.22 5.43 17.72
N ASP A 194 19.39 6.33 18.22
CA ASP A 194 17.94 6.23 18.08
C ASP A 194 17.50 6.41 16.61
N ASN A 195 18.16 7.31 15.88
CA ASN A 195 18.00 7.45 14.43
C ASN A 195 18.40 6.16 13.70
N ALA A 196 19.57 5.59 14.00
CA ALA A 196 20.05 4.36 13.37
C ALA A 196 19.12 3.16 13.65
N LEU A 197 18.57 3.07 14.86
CA LEU A 197 17.57 2.05 15.21
C LEU A 197 16.30 2.21 14.38
N LYS A 198 15.80 3.45 14.23
CA LYS A 198 14.62 3.75 13.43
C LYS A 198 14.84 3.44 11.94
N ASP A 199 16.00 3.80 11.41
CA ASP A 199 16.35 3.54 10.01
C ASP A 199 16.47 2.03 9.74
N ARG A 200 17.11 1.28 10.65
CA ARG A 200 17.17 -0.18 10.59
C ARG A 200 15.77 -0.79 10.58
N ASP A 201 14.89 -0.34 11.47
CA ASP A 201 13.52 -0.86 11.56
C ASP A 201 12.71 -0.53 10.29
N THR A 202 12.91 0.66 9.73
CA THR A 202 12.32 1.07 8.44
C THR A 202 12.81 0.17 7.31
N HIS A 203 14.11 -0.06 7.19
CA HIS A 203 14.68 -0.95 6.18
C HIS A 203 14.19 -2.39 6.32
N HIS A 204 14.03 -2.88 7.56
CA HIS A 204 13.44 -4.20 7.79
C HIS A 204 11.99 -4.27 7.33
N GLN A 205 11.18 -3.24 7.59
CA GLN A 205 9.80 -3.19 7.12
C GLN A 205 9.72 -3.12 5.59
N ASP A 206 10.56 -2.29 4.95
CA ASP A 206 10.63 -2.19 3.49
C ASP A 206 11.05 -3.52 2.86
N ALA A 207 12.04 -4.21 3.43
CA ALA A 207 12.46 -5.51 2.94
C ALA A 207 11.35 -6.56 3.05
N ILE A 208 10.54 -6.52 4.12
CA ILE A 208 9.37 -7.39 4.27
C ILE A 208 8.31 -7.06 3.22
N ALA A 209 8.00 -5.78 3.02
CA ALA A 209 7.03 -5.31 2.03
C ALA A 209 7.44 -5.73 0.62
N GLN A 210 8.69 -5.47 0.23
CA GLN A 210 9.23 -5.86 -1.07
C GLN A 210 9.18 -7.38 -1.30
N ARG A 211 9.47 -8.19 -0.28
CA ARG A 211 9.36 -9.65 -0.39
C ARG A 211 7.91 -10.10 -0.62
N ARG A 212 6.94 -9.47 0.05
CA ARG A 212 5.52 -9.74 -0.15
C ARG A 212 5.08 -9.35 -1.56
N ASP A 213 5.44 -8.15 -2.01
CA ASP A 213 5.11 -7.67 -3.36
C ASP A 213 5.72 -8.55 -4.46
N ASN A 214 6.98 -8.98 -4.28
CA ASN A 214 7.65 -9.89 -5.21
C ASN A 214 6.93 -11.24 -5.29
N THR A 215 6.49 -11.77 -4.15
CA THR A 215 5.72 -13.02 -4.07
C THR A 215 4.36 -12.86 -4.76
N MET A 216 3.64 -11.78 -4.47
CA MET A 216 2.36 -11.48 -5.09
C MET A 216 2.48 -11.35 -6.62
N LEU A 217 3.49 -10.62 -7.11
CA LEU A 217 3.74 -10.48 -8.55
C LEU A 217 4.07 -11.82 -9.23
N LYS A 218 4.86 -12.67 -8.58
CA LYS A 218 5.16 -14.03 -9.09
C LYS A 218 3.90 -14.87 -9.19
N GLU A 219 3.06 -14.88 -8.15
CA GLU A 219 1.79 -15.61 -8.15
C GLU A 219 0.81 -15.09 -9.21
N GLN A 220 0.74 -13.76 -9.39
CA GLN A 220 -0.04 -13.15 -10.46
C GLN A 220 0.43 -13.61 -11.83
N LEU A 221 1.74 -13.62 -12.07
CA LEU A 221 2.33 -14.08 -13.32
C LEU A 221 2.05 -15.56 -13.58
N VAL A 222 2.19 -16.41 -12.57
CA VAL A 222 1.89 -17.85 -12.67
C VAL A 222 0.41 -18.06 -12.99
N THR A 223 -0.48 -17.39 -12.26
CA THR A 223 -1.94 -17.48 -12.47
C THR A 223 -2.34 -17.01 -13.85
N TYR A 224 -1.79 -15.87 -14.28
CA TYR A 224 -2.00 -15.34 -15.63
C TYR A 224 -1.51 -16.30 -16.70
N THR A 225 -0.30 -16.84 -16.53
CA THR A 225 0.32 -17.75 -17.49
C THR A 225 -0.53 -19.01 -17.66
N ARG A 226 -0.95 -19.64 -16.56
CA ARG A 226 -1.88 -20.77 -16.57
C ARG A 226 -3.15 -20.43 -17.34
N LYS A 227 -3.85 -19.36 -16.97
CA LYS A 227 -5.15 -19.04 -17.56
C LYS A 227 -5.07 -18.61 -19.04
N CYS A 228 -4.00 -17.93 -19.45
CA CYS A 228 -3.84 -17.51 -20.85
C CYS A 228 -3.21 -18.59 -21.74
N LYS A 229 -2.15 -19.26 -21.30
CA LYS A 229 -1.41 -20.21 -22.14
C LYS A 229 -1.95 -21.63 -22.06
N GLU A 230 -2.60 -22.01 -20.97
CA GLU A 230 -3.19 -23.33 -20.81
C GLU A 230 -4.68 -23.19 -21.10
N ASP A 231 -5.46 -22.62 -20.20
CA ASP A 231 -6.94 -22.67 -20.28
C ASP A 231 -7.50 -22.03 -21.56
N PHE A 232 -7.07 -20.82 -21.90
CA PHE A 232 -7.57 -20.13 -23.08
C PHE A 232 -7.05 -20.73 -24.39
N ALA A 233 -5.75 -21.04 -24.48
CA ALA A 233 -5.19 -21.66 -25.69
C ALA A 233 -5.82 -23.03 -25.97
N HIS A 234 -6.05 -23.84 -24.92
CA HIS A 234 -6.72 -25.13 -25.05
C HIS A 234 -8.17 -24.98 -25.53
N SER A 235 -8.87 -23.93 -25.08
CA SER A 235 -10.22 -23.61 -25.56
C SER A 235 -10.26 -23.29 -27.07
N LEU A 236 -9.13 -22.89 -27.66
CA LEU A 236 -9.01 -22.62 -29.09
C LEU A 236 -8.57 -23.83 -29.93
N ASP A 237 -8.20 -24.96 -29.33
CA ASP A 237 -7.76 -26.16 -30.07
C ASP A 237 -8.84 -26.68 -31.03
N GLY A 238 -10.12 -26.53 -30.67
CA GLY A 238 -11.25 -26.87 -31.55
C GLY A 238 -11.27 -26.05 -32.85
N ILE A 239 -10.93 -24.76 -32.79
CA ILE A 239 -10.85 -23.88 -33.98
C ILE A 239 -9.69 -24.30 -34.87
N LYS A 240 -8.54 -24.61 -34.26
CA LYS A 240 -7.36 -25.13 -34.98
C LYS A 240 -7.70 -26.43 -35.71
N MET A 241 -8.39 -27.35 -35.04
CA MET A 241 -8.82 -28.62 -35.62
C MET A 241 -9.76 -28.41 -36.81
N VAL A 242 -10.82 -27.60 -36.65
CA VAL A 242 -11.79 -27.33 -37.73
C VAL A 242 -11.11 -26.65 -38.93
N THR A 243 -10.26 -25.66 -38.68
CA THR A 243 -9.53 -24.95 -39.74
C THR A 243 -8.59 -25.91 -40.49
N SER A 244 -7.87 -26.78 -39.77
CA SER A 244 -6.98 -27.79 -40.36
C SER A 244 -7.73 -28.79 -41.23
N GLU A 245 -8.84 -29.34 -40.74
CA GLU A 245 -9.69 -30.28 -41.49
C GLU A 245 -10.30 -29.62 -42.74
N PHE A 246 -10.74 -28.37 -42.63
CA PHE A 246 -11.27 -27.61 -43.76
C PHE A 246 -10.21 -27.35 -44.83
N LEU A 247 -9.00 -26.93 -44.43
CA LEU A 247 -7.87 -26.75 -45.36
C LEU A 247 -7.51 -28.06 -46.05
N ASN A 248 -7.47 -29.16 -45.30
CA ASN A 248 -7.22 -30.50 -45.83
C ASN A 248 -8.30 -30.89 -46.86
N LYS A 249 -9.57 -30.57 -46.60
CA LYS A 249 -10.66 -30.80 -47.55
C LYS A 249 -10.50 -29.98 -48.84
N ILE A 250 -10.09 -28.71 -48.74
CA ILE A 250 -9.83 -27.83 -49.89
C ILE A 250 -8.65 -28.35 -50.71
N ASN A 251 -7.56 -28.73 -50.06
CA ASN A 251 -6.36 -29.24 -50.74
C ASN A 251 -6.63 -30.55 -51.47
N ASN A 252 -7.56 -31.37 -50.96
CA ASN A 252 -7.98 -32.63 -51.57
C ASN A 252 -9.20 -32.51 -52.50
N LEU A 253 -9.85 -31.34 -52.56
CA LEU A 253 -11.00 -31.08 -53.44
C LEU A 253 -10.59 -31.08 -54.93
N PHE A 254 -9.31 -30.83 -55.20
CA PHE A 254 -8.73 -30.91 -56.54
C PHE A 254 -7.69 -32.04 -56.56
N PRO A 255 -7.96 -33.19 -57.20
CA PRO A 255 -6.95 -34.24 -57.32
C PRO A 255 -5.71 -33.65 -58.00
N HIS A 256 -4.51 -33.93 -57.46
CA HIS A 256 -3.23 -33.50 -58.03
C HIS A 256 -2.98 -33.99 -59.48
N GLN A 257 -3.91 -34.79 -60.02
CA GLN A 257 -4.02 -35.15 -61.41
C GLN A 257 -5.41 -34.72 -61.90
N LEU A 258 -5.54 -33.50 -62.42
CA LEU A 258 -6.66 -33.20 -63.32
C LEU A 258 -6.41 -33.97 -64.62
N THR A 259 -7.07 -35.12 -64.77
CA THR A 259 -7.23 -35.82 -66.06
C THR A 259 -8.34 -35.18 -66.91
N PHE A 260 -8.65 -33.90 -66.69
CA PHE A 260 -9.39 -33.12 -67.68
C PHE A 260 -8.38 -32.54 -68.63
N HIS A 261 -8.29 -33.10 -69.83
CA HIS A 261 -7.70 -32.41 -70.96
C HIS A 261 -8.55 -31.16 -71.21
N LEU A 262 -8.20 -30.04 -70.57
CA LEU A 262 -8.72 -28.70 -70.85
C LEU A 262 -8.22 -28.32 -72.24
N THR A 263 -8.85 -28.85 -73.29
CA THR A 263 -8.47 -28.63 -74.69
C THR A 263 -8.94 -27.28 -75.24
N CYS A 264 -9.55 -26.43 -74.41
CA CYS A 264 -10.12 -25.15 -74.81
C CYS A 264 -9.57 -24.02 -73.94
N ASP A 265 -8.89 -23.04 -74.56
CA ASP A 265 -8.27 -21.89 -73.89
C ASP A 265 -9.28 -21.11 -73.04
N SER A 266 -10.54 -21.04 -73.48
CA SER A 266 -11.63 -20.42 -72.74
C SER A 266 -11.91 -21.11 -71.39
N GLN A 267 -11.83 -22.44 -71.33
CA GLN A 267 -12.05 -23.18 -70.09
C GLN A 267 -10.88 -23.01 -69.12
N GLN A 268 -9.64 -22.93 -69.63
CA GLN A 268 -8.46 -22.65 -68.82
C GLN A 268 -8.51 -21.23 -68.22
N GLU A 269 -8.93 -20.23 -68.99
CA GLU A 269 -9.09 -18.86 -68.50
C GLU A 269 -10.18 -18.76 -67.41
N GLN A 270 -11.31 -19.43 -67.58
CA GLN A 270 -12.36 -19.47 -66.56
C GLN A 270 -11.89 -20.20 -65.29
N MET A 271 -11.11 -21.26 -65.43
CA MET A 271 -10.54 -21.98 -64.30
C MET A 271 -9.56 -21.10 -63.50
N GLU A 272 -8.69 -20.36 -64.18
CA GLU A 272 -7.77 -19.42 -63.50
C GLU A 272 -8.50 -18.23 -62.88
N LYS A 273 -9.60 -17.75 -63.48
CA LYS A 273 -10.49 -16.76 -62.82
C LYS A 273 -11.11 -17.32 -61.54
N ILE A 274 -11.63 -18.55 -61.56
CA ILE A 274 -12.18 -19.19 -60.36
C ILE A 274 -11.09 -19.37 -59.31
N ARG A 275 -9.90 -19.85 -59.72
CA ARG A 275 -8.76 -20.03 -58.83
C ARG A 275 -8.34 -18.73 -58.16
N THR A 276 -8.19 -17.65 -58.93
CA THR A 276 -7.83 -16.33 -58.40
C THR A 276 -8.93 -15.75 -57.52
N SER A 277 -10.20 -15.86 -57.89
CA SER A 277 -11.33 -15.43 -57.06
C SER A 277 -11.41 -16.20 -55.73
N CYS A 278 -11.26 -17.53 -55.76
CA CYS A 278 -11.24 -18.36 -54.54
C CYS A 278 -10.02 -18.04 -53.67
N THR A 279 -8.85 -17.81 -54.26
CA THR A 279 -7.63 -17.44 -53.53
C THR A 279 -7.78 -16.08 -52.86
N ASN A 280 -8.31 -15.08 -53.58
CA ASN A 280 -8.56 -13.75 -53.04
C ASN A 280 -9.62 -13.78 -51.94
N LEU A 281 -10.71 -14.53 -52.12
CA LEU A 281 -11.73 -14.71 -51.10
C LEU A 281 -11.16 -15.39 -49.85
N SER A 282 -10.37 -16.45 -50.02
CA SER A 282 -9.70 -17.13 -48.91
C SER A 282 -8.82 -16.16 -48.12
N ARG A 283 -8.05 -15.32 -48.82
CA ARG A 283 -7.16 -14.33 -48.21
C ARG A 283 -7.92 -13.21 -47.50
N ASP A 284 -9.02 -12.73 -48.08
CA ASP A 284 -9.88 -11.72 -47.44
C ASP A 284 -10.55 -12.27 -46.18
N VAL A 285 -11.00 -13.52 -46.23
CA VAL A 285 -11.56 -14.22 -45.07
C VAL A 285 -10.50 -14.37 -43.98
N GLU A 286 -9.30 -14.86 -44.33
CA GLU A 286 -8.17 -14.98 -43.41
C GLU A 286 -7.80 -13.64 -42.76
N ASN A 287 -7.67 -12.56 -43.55
CA ASN A 287 -7.36 -11.24 -43.04
C ASN A 287 -8.41 -10.72 -42.04
N LYS A 288 -9.70 -10.92 -42.34
CA LYS A 288 -10.80 -10.51 -41.44
C LYS A 288 -10.84 -11.35 -40.16
N PHE A 289 -10.61 -12.66 -40.27
CA PHE A 289 -10.54 -13.54 -39.11
C PHE A 289 -9.33 -13.22 -38.24
N GLN A 290 -8.16 -12.92 -38.83
CA GLN A 290 -6.97 -12.54 -38.08
C GLN A 290 -7.22 -11.26 -37.27
N LEU A 291 -7.80 -10.22 -37.89
CA LEU A 291 -8.14 -8.97 -37.19
C LEU A 291 -9.10 -9.21 -36.01
N TYR A 292 -10.09 -10.09 -36.21
CA TYR A 292 -11.03 -10.47 -35.16
C TYR A 292 -10.33 -11.23 -34.03
N LEU A 293 -9.49 -12.22 -34.36
CA LEU A 293 -8.73 -13.00 -33.39
C LEU A 293 -7.74 -12.14 -32.61
N ASP A 294 -7.09 -11.17 -33.25
CA ASP A 294 -6.20 -10.22 -32.58
C ASP A 294 -6.98 -9.36 -31.57
N THR A 295 -8.16 -8.88 -31.98
CA THR A 295 -9.04 -8.08 -31.11
C THR A 295 -9.53 -8.89 -29.91
N VAL A 296 -9.97 -10.12 -30.14
CA VAL A 296 -10.44 -11.03 -29.08
C VAL A 296 -9.27 -11.43 -28.17
N GLY A 297 -8.12 -11.78 -28.74
CA GLY A 297 -6.91 -12.15 -28.01
C GLY A 297 -6.42 -11.03 -27.10
N ASN A 298 -6.42 -9.78 -27.58
CA ASN A 298 -6.08 -8.61 -26.77
C ASN A 298 -7.07 -8.41 -25.61
N LYS A 299 -8.37 -8.50 -25.86
CA LYS A 299 -9.40 -8.36 -24.82
C LYS A 299 -9.30 -9.47 -23.77
N VAL A 300 -9.17 -10.72 -24.21
CA VAL A 300 -9.03 -11.86 -23.30
C VAL A 300 -7.76 -11.73 -22.47
N SER A 301 -6.63 -11.35 -23.08
CA SER A 301 -5.38 -11.13 -22.36
C SER A 301 -5.52 -10.05 -21.28
N GLN A 302 -6.20 -8.94 -21.59
CA GLN A 302 -6.46 -7.87 -20.63
C GLN A 302 -7.37 -8.31 -19.48
N ILE A 303 -8.49 -8.97 -19.80
CA ILE A 303 -9.42 -9.50 -18.81
C ILE A 303 -8.70 -10.52 -17.92
N GLN A 304 -7.88 -11.38 -18.52
CA GLN A 304 -7.17 -12.42 -17.80
C GLN A 304 -6.06 -11.87 -16.91
N ALA A 305 -5.36 -10.83 -17.34
CA ALA A 305 -4.40 -10.12 -16.51
C ALA A 305 -5.08 -9.48 -15.28
N GLN A 306 -6.22 -8.80 -15.48
CA GLN A 306 -7.00 -8.21 -14.39
C GLN A 306 -7.57 -9.26 -13.45
N SER A 307 -8.16 -10.32 -13.99
CA SER A 307 -8.71 -11.44 -13.21
C SER A 307 -7.63 -12.09 -12.34
N SER A 308 -6.46 -12.36 -12.89
CA SER A 308 -5.35 -12.99 -12.15
C SER A 308 -4.81 -12.07 -11.04
N ARG A 309 -4.71 -10.76 -11.31
CA ARG A 309 -4.34 -9.77 -10.30
C ARG A 309 -5.33 -9.76 -9.14
N LEU A 310 -6.62 -9.65 -9.44
CA LEU A 310 -7.68 -9.58 -8.43
C LEU A 310 -7.78 -10.88 -7.63
N GLU A 311 -7.64 -12.03 -8.27
CA GLU A 311 -7.68 -13.34 -7.61
C GLU A 311 -6.56 -13.49 -6.57
N VAL A 312 -5.32 -13.18 -6.97
CA VAL A 312 -4.17 -13.24 -6.05
C VAL A 312 -4.30 -12.21 -4.93
N GLN A 313 -4.69 -10.96 -5.27
CA GLN A 313 -4.90 -9.92 -4.25
C GLN A 313 -5.99 -10.33 -3.25
N ASN A 314 -7.11 -10.86 -3.71
CA ASN A 314 -8.19 -11.29 -2.84
C ASN A 314 -7.77 -12.46 -1.95
N SER A 315 -6.99 -13.40 -2.47
CA SER A 315 -6.41 -14.50 -1.67
C SER A 315 -5.52 -13.97 -0.54
N HIS A 316 -4.59 -13.06 -0.83
CA HIS A 316 -3.71 -12.47 0.18
C HIS A 316 -4.48 -11.63 1.20
N LEU A 317 -5.40 -10.77 0.75
CA LEU A 317 -6.22 -9.96 1.65
C LEU A 317 -7.09 -10.82 2.57
N THR A 318 -7.63 -11.93 2.06
CA THR A 318 -8.41 -12.87 2.88
C THR A 318 -7.54 -13.55 3.94
N ALA A 319 -6.34 -14.00 3.55
CA ALA A 319 -5.40 -14.62 4.49
C ALA A 319 -4.92 -13.63 5.57
N ASP A 320 -4.60 -12.40 5.18
CA ASP A 320 -4.20 -11.33 6.10
C ASP A 320 -5.35 -10.95 7.05
N PHE A 321 -6.58 -10.88 6.54
CA PHE A 321 -7.77 -10.64 7.36
C PHE A 321 -7.96 -11.72 8.41
N GLN A 322 -7.89 -13.00 8.02
CA GLN A 322 -8.00 -14.13 8.94
C GLN A 322 -6.91 -14.11 10.01
N LYS A 323 -5.67 -13.83 9.61
CA LYS A 323 -4.54 -13.72 10.54
C LYS A 323 -4.69 -12.55 11.51
N CYS A 324 -5.21 -11.41 11.03
CA CYS A 324 -5.51 -10.24 11.84
C CYS A 324 -6.60 -10.56 12.87
N GLU A 325 -7.69 -11.20 12.46
CA GLU A 325 -8.76 -11.64 13.36
C GLU A 325 -8.25 -12.60 14.44
N GLN A 326 -7.44 -13.58 14.05
CA GLN A 326 -6.83 -14.53 14.99
C GLN A 326 -5.93 -13.80 16.00
N SER A 327 -5.01 -12.96 15.51
CA SER A 327 -4.09 -12.19 16.37
C SER A 327 -4.86 -11.27 17.34
N ARG A 328 -5.94 -10.65 16.87
CA ARG A 328 -6.83 -9.83 17.71
C ARG A 328 -7.49 -10.66 18.79
N SER A 329 -8.02 -11.84 18.43
CA SER A 329 -8.67 -12.75 19.38
C SER A 329 -7.70 -13.22 20.47
N GLU A 330 -6.48 -13.61 20.08
CA GLU A 330 -5.42 -14.01 21.00
C GLU A 330 -5.02 -12.85 21.93
N ALA A 331 -4.81 -11.65 21.39
CA ALA A 331 -4.47 -10.47 22.18
C ALA A 331 -5.56 -10.10 23.20
N ILE A 332 -6.85 -10.21 22.81
CA ILE A 332 -7.98 -9.98 23.73
C ILE A 332 -7.98 -11.05 24.84
N SER A 333 -7.78 -12.32 24.49
CA SER A 333 -7.70 -13.41 25.47
C SER A 333 -6.58 -13.20 26.47
N ASP A 334 -5.39 -12.84 25.99
CA ASP A 334 -4.23 -12.62 26.85
C ASP A 334 -4.37 -11.37 27.70
N ALA A 335 -4.92 -10.28 27.17
CA ALA A 335 -5.24 -9.08 27.94
C ALA A 335 -6.24 -9.39 29.07
N SER A 336 -7.26 -10.21 28.78
CA SER A 336 -8.25 -10.65 29.77
C SER A 336 -7.60 -11.49 30.87
N LYS A 337 -6.75 -12.48 30.53
CA LYS A 337 -6.02 -13.27 31.52
C LYS A 337 -5.09 -12.43 32.38
N GLN A 338 -4.39 -11.46 31.77
CA GLN A 338 -3.51 -10.55 32.51
C GLN A 338 -4.29 -9.65 33.47
N LEU A 339 -5.48 -9.19 33.06
CA LEU A 339 -6.36 -8.39 33.91
C LEU A 339 -6.83 -9.21 35.11
N GLU A 340 -7.31 -10.44 34.88
CA GLU A 340 -7.76 -11.36 35.93
C GLU A 340 -6.62 -11.68 36.91
N LEU A 341 -5.41 -11.94 36.41
CA LEU A 341 -4.24 -12.19 37.24
C LEU A 341 -3.88 -10.97 38.10
N LYS A 342 -3.96 -9.76 37.54
CA LYS A 342 -3.71 -8.51 38.29
C LYS A 342 -4.76 -8.29 39.37
N GLN A 343 -6.03 -8.54 39.04
CA GLN A 343 -7.13 -8.38 39.98
C GLN A 343 -7.01 -9.37 41.14
N LYS A 344 -6.75 -10.66 40.85
CA LYS A 344 -6.50 -11.67 41.89
C LYS A 344 -5.33 -11.30 42.79
N LYS A 345 -4.20 -10.85 42.22
CA LYS A 345 -3.05 -10.39 43.01
C LYS A 345 -3.39 -9.22 43.93
N HIS A 346 -4.20 -8.28 43.44
CA HIS A 346 -4.67 -7.15 44.23
C HIS A 346 -5.56 -7.63 45.38
N ASP A 347 -6.53 -8.50 45.09
CA ASP A 347 -7.46 -9.04 46.09
C ASP A 347 -6.71 -9.84 47.17
N ASP A 348 -5.75 -10.68 46.79
CA ASP A 348 -4.86 -11.42 47.70
C ASP A 348 -4.00 -10.49 48.59
N GLN A 349 -3.66 -9.29 48.11
CA GLN A 349 -2.94 -8.28 48.90
C GLN A 349 -3.87 -7.58 49.89
N VAL A 350 -5.07 -7.21 49.44
CA VAL A 350 -6.08 -6.57 50.30
C VAL A 350 -6.51 -7.51 51.41
N GLU A 351 -6.75 -8.78 51.11
CA GLU A 351 -7.08 -9.79 52.12
C GLU A 351 -5.99 -9.91 53.19
N ARG A 352 -4.71 -9.98 52.77
CA ARG A 352 -3.58 -10.00 53.70
C ARG A 352 -3.51 -8.75 54.58
N LEU A 353 -3.71 -7.57 54.00
CA LEU A 353 -3.73 -6.31 54.76
C LEU A 353 -4.90 -6.26 55.75
N LEU A 354 -6.06 -6.78 55.39
CA LEU A 354 -7.22 -6.86 56.28
C LEU A 354 -6.98 -7.83 57.45
N MET A 355 -6.41 -9.01 57.19
CA MET A 355 -6.03 -9.95 58.24
C MET A 355 -5.03 -9.32 59.22
N GLU A 356 -4.00 -8.65 58.70
CA GLU A 356 -2.99 -7.99 59.54
C GLU A 356 -3.58 -6.81 60.32
N GLN A 357 -4.46 -6.02 59.72
CA GLN A 357 -5.17 -4.94 60.41
C GLN A 357 -6.02 -5.49 61.57
N ASN A 358 -6.76 -6.58 61.35
CA ASN A 358 -7.57 -7.21 62.40
C ASN A 358 -6.69 -7.74 63.54
N ARG A 359 -5.59 -8.42 63.21
CA ARG A 359 -4.58 -8.89 64.18
C ARG A 359 -4.03 -7.73 65.03
N LEU A 360 -3.69 -6.62 64.40
CA LEU A 360 -3.17 -5.43 65.09
C LEU A 360 -4.24 -4.77 65.97
N ARG A 361 -5.51 -4.73 65.56
CA ARG A 361 -6.61 -4.23 66.40
C ARG A 361 -6.82 -5.09 67.64
N GLU A 362 -6.78 -6.41 67.51
CA GLU A 362 -6.88 -7.34 68.64
C GLU A 362 -5.71 -7.17 69.60
N GLN A 363 -4.48 -7.08 69.08
CA GLN A 363 -3.29 -6.84 69.90
C GLN A 363 -3.35 -5.50 70.64
N LYS A 364 -3.81 -4.44 69.97
CA LYS A 364 -4.02 -3.13 70.59
C LYS A 364 -5.05 -3.21 71.73
N LYS A 365 -6.20 -3.85 71.50
CA LYS A 365 -7.23 -4.02 72.53
C LYS A 365 -6.69 -4.76 73.76
N LEU A 366 -5.92 -5.83 73.54
CA LEU A 366 -5.32 -6.60 74.63
C LEU A 366 -4.31 -5.76 75.44
N GLN A 367 -3.53 -4.90 74.77
CA GLN A 367 -2.62 -3.96 75.43
C GLN A 367 -3.38 -2.89 76.22
N GLU A 368 -4.48 -2.35 75.67
CA GLU A 368 -5.35 -1.39 76.36
C GLU A 368 -5.97 -2.01 77.62
N ASP A 369 -6.48 -3.24 77.54
CA ASP A 369 -7.03 -3.98 78.69
C ASP A 369 -5.95 -4.25 79.76
N THR A 370 -4.74 -4.63 79.32
CA THR A 370 -3.60 -4.85 80.23
C THR A 370 -3.18 -3.56 80.93
N LEU A 371 -3.14 -2.44 80.20
CA LEU A 371 -2.84 -1.12 80.77
C LEU A 371 -3.93 -0.68 81.75
N ALA A 372 -5.21 -0.88 81.42
CA ALA A 372 -6.31 -0.57 82.31
C ALA A 372 -6.21 -1.37 83.62
N LEU A 373 -5.90 -2.67 83.55
CA LEU A 373 -5.63 -3.49 84.73
C LEU A 373 -4.46 -2.93 85.55
N LYS A 374 -3.32 -2.64 84.92
CA LYS A 374 -2.16 -2.05 85.60
C LYS A 374 -2.47 -0.70 86.24
N GLU A 375 -3.31 0.12 85.60
CA GLU A 375 -3.75 1.40 86.16
C GLU A 375 -4.67 1.19 87.37
N THR A 376 -5.56 0.19 87.35
CA THR A 376 -6.36 -0.16 88.53
C THR A 376 -5.49 -0.71 89.67
N GLU A 377 -4.50 -1.56 89.38
CA GLU A 377 -3.52 -2.03 90.36
C GLU A 377 -2.73 -0.86 90.96
N PHE A 378 -2.26 0.06 90.13
CA PHE A 378 -1.54 1.26 90.58
C PHE A 378 -2.41 2.15 91.47
N LYS A 379 -3.68 2.37 91.10
CA LYS A 379 -4.64 3.14 91.94
C LYS A 379 -4.87 2.46 93.29
N THR A 380 -5.03 1.14 93.31
CA THR A 380 -5.18 0.36 94.55
C THR A 380 -3.93 0.43 95.42
N LEU A 381 -2.75 0.33 94.83
CA LEU A 381 -1.47 0.51 95.54
C LEU A 381 -1.31 1.94 96.08
N LEU A 382 -1.71 2.96 95.32
CA LEU A 382 -1.69 4.36 95.75
C LEU A 382 -2.65 4.61 96.94
N LEU A 383 -3.85 4.02 96.90
CA LEU A 383 -4.82 4.05 98.01
C LEU A 383 -4.27 3.33 99.26
N SER A 384 -3.53 2.23 99.09
CA SER A 384 -2.86 1.53 100.18
C SER A 384 -1.67 2.31 100.77
N ALA A 385 -0.93 3.06 99.93
CA ALA A 385 0.16 3.93 100.36
C ALA A 385 -0.35 5.21 101.06
N GLN A 386 -1.52 5.73 100.67
CA GLN A 386 -2.18 6.85 101.33
C GLN A 386 -2.76 6.51 102.71
N GLN A 387 -2.90 5.23 103.08
CA GLN A 387 -3.29 4.85 104.45
C GLN A 387 -2.17 5.03 105.48
N ASN A 388 -0.93 5.38 105.08
CA ASN A 388 0.20 5.49 106.01
C ASN A 388 0.87 6.87 106.13
N CYS A 389 0.31 7.96 105.59
CA CYS A 389 0.78 9.33 105.87
C CYS A 389 -0.38 10.34 105.90
N LYS A 390 -0.68 10.87 107.10
CA LYS A 390 -1.31 12.21 107.29
C LYS A 390 -0.22 13.28 107.02
N PRO A 391 -0.50 14.50 106.51
CA PRO A 391 -1.44 15.44 107.13
C PRO A 391 -2.13 16.53 106.25
N ALA A 392 -3.08 17.20 106.92
CA ALA A 392 -3.45 18.64 106.91
C ALA A 392 -3.82 19.40 105.61
N ALA A 393 -4.97 20.08 105.69
CA ALA A 393 -5.47 21.13 104.80
C ALA A 393 -4.64 22.43 104.90
N PRO A 394 -4.70 23.35 103.90
CA PRO A 394 -5.74 24.39 103.93
C PRO A 394 -6.30 24.86 102.55
N LYS A 395 -7.44 25.57 102.61
CA LYS A 395 -8.11 26.43 101.59
C LYS A 395 -7.42 27.82 101.50
N PRO A 396 -7.90 28.82 100.71
CA PRO A 396 -8.35 28.89 99.29
C PRO A 396 -7.84 30.18 98.55
N MET A 397 -8.01 30.30 97.22
CA MET A 397 -8.33 31.56 96.50
C MET A 397 -8.53 31.29 94.98
N GLY A 398 -9.60 31.84 94.39
CA GLY A 398 -9.93 31.73 92.95
C GLY A 398 -9.22 32.80 92.09
N PRO A 399 -9.80 33.31 90.99
CA PRO A 399 -10.78 32.78 90.03
C PRO A 399 -10.32 32.97 88.54
N GLN A 400 -10.95 32.32 87.55
CA GLN A 400 -11.53 32.96 86.34
C GLN A 400 -11.88 31.99 85.18
N LEU A 401 -12.99 32.36 84.55
CA LEU A 401 -13.65 31.89 83.33
C LEU A 401 -12.74 31.70 82.10
N VAL A 402 -13.03 30.69 81.25
CA VAL A 402 -13.34 30.78 79.79
C VAL A 402 -14.02 29.47 79.31
N PRO A 403 -15.11 29.49 78.49
CA PRO A 403 -15.63 28.35 77.72
C PRO A 403 -15.47 28.57 76.18
N PRO A 404 -16.01 27.72 75.28
CA PRO A 404 -15.66 26.35 74.93
C PRO A 404 -15.18 26.22 73.45
N PHE A 405 -14.47 25.15 73.06
CA PHE A 405 -14.13 24.88 71.65
C PHE A 405 -14.63 23.50 71.15
N ASN A 406 -15.74 23.61 70.40
CA ASN A 406 -16.14 23.01 69.13
C ASN A 406 -15.87 21.55 68.69
N ARG A 407 -16.86 21.10 67.91
CA ARG A 407 -17.14 19.81 67.26
C ARG A 407 -16.21 19.43 66.09
N GLN A 408 -16.08 18.11 65.92
CA GLN A 408 -16.11 17.28 64.70
C GLN A 408 -15.51 17.81 63.39
N THR A 409 -14.57 17.03 62.85
CA THR A 409 -14.39 16.85 61.40
C THR A 409 -13.89 15.44 61.08
N VAL A 410 -14.67 14.75 60.24
CA VAL A 410 -14.36 13.47 59.58
C VAL A 410 -13.58 13.77 58.29
N PRO A 411 -12.52 13.03 57.93
CA PRO A 411 -11.90 13.16 56.61
C PRO A 411 -12.65 12.33 55.56
N ASN A 412 -13.02 13.02 54.48
CA ASN A 412 -13.67 12.52 53.28
C ASN A 412 -12.65 11.84 52.35
N TRP A 413 -12.96 10.66 51.82
CA TRP A 413 -12.20 9.98 50.76
C TRP A 413 -12.67 10.45 49.37
N PRO A 414 -11.78 10.68 48.39
CA PRO A 414 -12.20 10.97 47.03
C PRO A 414 -12.39 9.68 46.21
N ALA A 415 -13.52 9.60 45.50
CA ALA A 415 -13.82 8.58 44.49
C ALA A 415 -13.11 8.90 43.16
N PRO A 416 -12.68 7.90 42.36
CA PRO A 416 -12.16 8.14 41.01
C PRO A 416 -13.31 8.27 39.99
N GLY A 417 -13.26 9.35 39.22
CA GLY A 417 -14.21 9.66 38.16
C GLY A 417 -14.08 8.77 36.91
N ILE A 418 -15.23 8.52 36.31
CA ILE A 418 -15.44 7.82 35.04
C ILE A 418 -14.94 8.71 33.89
N GLY A 419 -13.88 8.27 33.22
CA GLY A 419 -13.33 8.91 32.02
C GLY A 419 -14.07 8.48 30.76
N LYS A 420 -14.57 9.47 30.02
CA LYS A 420 -15.26 9.34 28.72
C LYS A 420 -14.27 8.93 27.62
N THR A 421 -14.71 8.02 26.75
CA THR A 421 -14.10 7.67 25.46
C THR A 421 -14.16 8.82 24.46
N PRO A 422 -13.09 9.08 23.67
CA PRO A 422 -13.18 9.88 22.46
C PRO A 422 -13.36 8.99 21.23
N THR A 423 -14.51 9.10 20.57
CA THR A 423 -14.68 8.75 19.16
C THR A 423 -13.96 9.77 18.29
N GLY A 424 -13.01 9.32 17.48
CA GLY A 424 -12.32 10.13 16.48
C GLY A 424 -12.25 9.40 15.15
N ARG A 425 -12.96 10.00 14.17
CA ARG A 425 -12.83 10.00 12.71
C ARG A 425 -12.26 8.80 11.96
#